data_AF-A0A966FTK8-F1
#
_entry.id   AF-A0A966FTK8-F1
#
_cell.length_a   1.000
_cell.length_b   1.000
_cell.length_c   1.000
_cell.angle_alpha   90.00
_cell.angle_beta   90.00
_cell.angle_gamma   90.00
#
_symmetry.space_group_name_H-M   'P 1'
#
loop_
_entity.id
_entity.type
_entity.pdbx_description
1 polymer ?
#
loop_
_entity_poly.entity_id
_entity_poly.type
_entity_poly.pdbx_seq_one_letter_code
_entity_poly.pdbx_strand_id
1 'polypeptide(L)'
;MSKVEIQIGGREFGISCAPEDEARVRDLATAIDEHFQPLSPRFSQNLLFACLRAADDVFDRAGVAPGEDPETTRLRQRLADVEQERDRLEAALSSATDARGRLERDLRQARDEAVEHSEAEAKAQAERVATLEARCADLQRKLEDAQMQELPFAGAGSSVADDPDLLPALERFAGLLESCADKLEGRTGNA
;
A
#
# COMPACT_ATOMS: atom_id res chain seq x y z
N MET A 1 19.48 60.98 -6.69
CA MET A 1 19.84 61.65 -5.43
C MET A 1 18.94 62.84 -5.27
N SER A 2 17.83 62.67 -4.57
CA SER A 2 16.96 63.77 -4.19
C SER A 2 17.43 64.33 -2.84
N LYS A 3 17.16 65.62 -2.62
CA LYS A 3 17.49 66.32 -1.38
C LYS A 3 16.21 66.54 -0.61
N VAL A 4 16.11 65.98 0.59
CA VAL A 4 14.98 66.15 1.49
C VAL A 4 15.38 67.14 2.57
N GLU A 5 14.58 68.20 2.72
CA GLU A 5 14.72 69.14 3.83
C GLU A 5 13.86 68.67 5.01
N ILE A 6 14.46 68.57 6.19
CA ILE A 6 13.83 68.15 7.44
C ILE A 6 14.06 69.20 8.54
N GLN A 7 13.22 69.20 9.57
CA GLN A 7 13.32 70.13 10.69
C GLN A 7 13.40 69.36 12.01
N ILE A 8 14.41 69.68 12.84
CA ILE A 8 14.59 69.08 14.18
C ILE A 8 14.99 70.20 15.15
N GLY A 9 14.24 70.35 16.24
CA GLY A 9 14.49 71.35 17.27
C GLY A 9 14.48 72.79 16.73
N GLY A 10 13.66 73.04 15.72
CA GLY A 10 13.58 74.34 15.03
C GLY A 10 14.72 74.64 14.05
N ARG A 11 15.65 73.69 13.81
CA ARG A 11 16.73 73.83 12.81
C ARG A 11 16.45 72.98 11.58
N GLU A 12 16.74 73.55 10.40
CA GLU A 12 16.60 72.86 9.12
C GLU A 12 17.89 72.10 8.76
N PHE A 13 17.72 70.90 8.20
CA PHE A 13 18.79 70.05 7.69
C PHE A 13 18.40 69.49 6.32
N GLY A 14 19.35 69.53 5.38
CA GLY A 14 19.18 68.91 4.06
C GLY A 14 19.90 67.57 3.99
N ILE A 15 19.16 66.49 3.73
CA ILE A 15 19.68 65.13 3.62
C ILE A 15 19.56 64.65 2.16
N SER A 16 20.67 64.17 1.62
CA SER A 16 20.68 63.50 0.31
C SER A 16 20.32 62.04 0.49
N CYS A 17 19.25 61.57 -0.16
CA CYS A 17 18.81 60.18 -0.11
C CYS A 17 18.29 59.71 -1.49
N ALA A 18 17.98 58.42 -1.58
CA ALA A 18 17.32 57.86 -2.74
C ALA A 18 15.82 58.22 -2.73
N PRO A 19 15.16 58.39 -3.90
CA PRO A 19 13.74 58.77 -3.96
C PRO A 19 12.80 57.82 -3.19
N GLU A 20 13.12 56.53 -3.18
CA GLU A 20 12.40 55.48 -2.45
C GLU A 20 12.48 55.63 -0.92
N ASP A 21 13.45 56.40 -0.42
CA ASP A 21 13.76 56.52 1.00
C ASP A 21 13.26 57.83 1.62
N GLU A 22 12.77 58.77 0.80
CA GLU A 22 12.37 60.10 1.28
C GLU A 22 11.31 60.05 2.37
N ALA A 23 10.31 59.18 2.22
CA ALA A 23 9.25 59.00 3.22
C ALA A 23 9.84 58.50 4.54
N ARG A 24 10.69 57.46 4.49
CA ARG A 24 11.35 56.89 5.67
C ARG A 24 12.25 57.90 6.38
N VAL A 25 12.96 58.75 5.62
CA VAL A 25 13.79 59.83 6.19
C VAL A 25 12.94 60.88 6.91
N ARG A 26 11.79 61.26 6.35
CA ARG A 26 10.86 62.21 7.00
C ARG A 26 10.24 61.63 8.26
N ASP A 27 9.83 60.37 8.23
CA ASP A 27 9.25 59.68 9.39
C ASP A 27 10.27 59.58 10.53
N LEU A 28 11.52 59.24 10.22
CA LEU A 28 12.61 59.20 11.20
C LEU A 28 12.91 60.59 11.78
N ALA A 29 12.95 61.63 10.94
CA ALA A 29 13.15 63.00 11.41
C ALA A 29 12.04 63.47 12.35
N THR A 30 10.79 63.09 12.08
CA THR A 30 9.63 63.37 12.93
C THR A 30 9.78 62.70 14.29
N ALA A 31 10.15 61.42 14.32
CA ALA A 31 10.37 60.70 15.57
C ALA A 31 11.53 61.31 16.40
N ILE A 32 12.62 61.74 15.74
CA ILE A 32 13.72 62.42 16.42
C ILE A 32 13.26 63.76 16.99
N ASP A 33 12.46 64.55 16.26
CA ASP A 33 11.95 65.83 16.75
C ASP A 33 11.04 65.66 17.97
N GLU A 34 10.13 64.67 17.96
CA GLU A 34 9.28 64.33 19.09
C GLU A 34 10.09 64.02 20.36
N HIS A 35 11.17 63.23 20.23
CA HIS A 35 12.06 62.92 21.35
C HIS A 35 12.93 64.13 21.77
N PHE A 36 13.14 65.09 20.86
CA PHE A 36 13.96 66.29 21.10
C PHE A 36 13.21 67.40 21.84
N GLN A 37 11.93 67.64 21.53
CA GLN A 37 11.09 68.70 22.14
C GLN A 37 11.16 68.82 23.68
N PRO A 38 11.16 67.72 24.47
CA PRO A 38 11.22 67.83 25.94
C PRO A 38 12.60 68.22 26.49
N LEU A 39 13.64 68.28 25.66
CA LEU A 39 15.04 68.44 26.05
C LEU A 39 15.59 69.79 25.56
N SER A 40 15.35 70.89 26.29
CA SER A 40 15.96 72.22 26.00
C SER A 40 16.77 72.71 27.22
N PRO A 41 17.99 73.30 27.06
CA PRO A 41 18.50 74.03 25.88
C PRO A 41 19.83 73.53 25.24
N ARG A 42 20.42 72.41 25.68
CA ARG A 42 21.69 71.90 25.11
C ARG A 42 21.48 71.10 23.81
N PHE A 43 21.38 71.81 22.68
CA PHE A 43 21.02 71.24 21.38
C PHE A 43 21.79 69.94 21.02
N SER A 44 23.12 69.96 21.00
CA SER A 44 23.91 68.82 20.48
C SER A 44 23.77 67.55 21.31
N GLN A 45 23.76 67.67 22.64
CA GLN A 45 23.64 66.54 23.56
C GLN A 45 22.23 65.94 23.52
N ASN A 46 21.23 66.81 23.45
CA ASN A 46 19.83 66.41 23.42
C ASN A 46 19.45 65.80 22.07
N LEU A 47 20.05 66.29 20.98
CA LEU A 47 19.92 65.68 19.66
C LEU A 47 20.50 64.27 19.64
N LEU A 48 21.69 64.07 20.22
CA LEU A 48 22.27 62.72 20.34
C LEU A 48 21.35 61.79 21.13
N PHE A 49 20.79 62.26 22.25
CA PHE A 49 19.88 61.45 23.06
C PHE A 49 18.58 61.11 22.31
N ALA A 50 17.99 62.07 21.60
CA ALA A 50 16.81 61.86 20.77
C ALA A 50 17.09 60.86 19.63
N CYS A 51 18.26 60.94 18.99
CA CYS A 51 18.68 59.98 17.97
C CYS A 51 18.86 58.57 18.54
N LEU A 52 19.48 58.42 19.71
CA LEU A 52 19.63 57.10 20.36
C LEU A 52 18.28 56.50 20.72
N ARG A 53 17.36 57.31 21.26
CA ARG A 53 16.00 56.87 21.60
C ARG A 53 15.18 56.48 20.38
N ALA A 54 15.26 57.25 19.30
CA ALA A 54 14.63 56.91 18.03
C ALA A 54 15.23 55.62 17.43
N ALA A 55 16.53 55.38 17.60
CA ALA A 55 17.15 54.12 17.17
C ALA A 55 16.63 52.93 17.97
N ASP A 56 16.54 53.06 19.31
CA ASP A 56 15.97 52.02 20.17
C ASP A 56 14.53 51.69 19.77
N ASP A 57 13.68 52.69 19.49
CA ASP A 57 12.30 52.48 19.02
C ASP A 57 12.25 51.67 17.70
N VAL A 58 13.21 51.89 16.80
CA VAL A 58 13.29 51.14 15.52
C VAL A 58 13.68 49.68 15.76
N PHE A 59 14.66 49.44 16.65
CA PHE A 59 15.08 48.09 17.02
C PHE A 59 13.97 47.32 17.74
N ASP A 60 13.27 47.97 18.68
CA ASP A 60 12.15 47.40 19.41
C ASP A 60 11.00 47.01 18.47
N ARG A 61 10.65 47.88 17.51
CA ARG A 61 9.62 47.58 16.49
C ARG A 61 10.04 46.45 15.55
N ALA A 62 11.32 46.33 15.24
CA ALA A 62 11.86 45.27 14.41
C ALA A 62 11.93 43.92 15.16
N GLY A 63 11.89 43.94 16.51
CA GLY A 63 12.09 42.75 17.35
C GLY A 63 13.51 42.21 17.27
N VAL A 64 14.49 43.08 16.99
CA VAL A 64 15.90 42.72 16.82
C VAL A 64 16.74 43.48 17.83
N ALA A 65 17.63 42.78 18.54
CA ALA A 65 18.52 43.43 19.49
C ALA A 65 19.53 44.36 18.77
N PRO A 66 19.91 45.49 19.36
CA PRO A 66 20.94 46.37 18.79
C PRO A 66 22.24 45.60 18.55
N GLY A 67 22.71 45.58 17.29
CA GLY A 67 23.93 44.87 16.88
C GLY A 67 23.73 43.45 16.36
N GLU A 68 22.50 42.91 16.37
CA GLU A 68 22.16 41.67 15.69
C GLU A 68 21.55 42.00 14.32
N ASP A 69 22.08 41.42 13.24
CA ASP A 69 21.55 41.66 11.89
C ASP A 69 20.27 40.83 11.68
N PRO A 70 19.11 41.45 11.37
CA PRO A 70 17.85 40.75 11.11
C PRO A 70 17.97 39.62 10.07
N GLU A 71 18.84 39.79 9.07
CA GLU A 71 19.05 38.76 8.05
C GLU A 71 19.69 37.51 8.64
N THR A 72 20.65 37.67 9.56
CA THR A 72 21.32 36.54 10.22
C THR A 72 20.36 35.74 11.09
N THR A 73 19.40 36.39 11.75
CA THR A 73 18.38 35.71 12.55
C THR A 73 17.42 34.91 11.67
N ARG A 74 16.99 35.49 10.53
CA ARG A 74 16.16 34.77 9.55
C ARG A 74 16.89 33.58 8.94
N LEU A 75 18.18 33.73 8.62
CA LEU A 75 18.99 32.64 8.08
C LEU A 75 19.17 31.52 9.11
N ARG A 76 19.38 31.85 10.38
CA ARG A 76 19.45 30.87 11.48
C ARG A 76 18.14 30.10 11.65
N GLN A 77 17.00 30.78 11.57
CA GLN A 77 15.68 30.12 11.60
C GLN A 77 15.50 29.16 10.43
N ARG A 78 15.81 29.61 9.20
CA ARG A 78 15.71 28.74 8.01
C ARG A 78 16.66 27.54 8.08
N LEU A 79 17.86 27.70 8.64
CA LEU A 79 18.77 26.59 8.88
C LEU A 79 18.17 25.58 9.86
N ALA A 80 17.60 26.04 10.97
CA ALA A 80 16.95 25.16 11.94
C ALA A 80 15.76 24.39 11.33
N ASP A 81 14.94 25.04 10.50
CA ASP A 81 13.83 24.39 9.80
C ASP A 81 14.32 23.30 8.84
N VAL A 82 15.38 23.61 8.06
CA VAL A 82 15.99 22.67 7.11
C VAL A 82 16.64 21.48 7.84
N GLU A 83 17.32 21.73 8.95
CA GLU A 83 17.89 20.67 9.79
C GLU A 83 16.81 19.76 10.36
N GLN A 84 15.69 20.33 10.82
CA GLN A 84 14.55 19.55 11.28
C GLN A 84 13.93 18.70 10.16
N GLU A 85 13.83 19.25 8.95
CA GLU A 85 13.32 18.50 7.80
C GLU A 85 14.27 17.37 7.38
N ARG A 86 15.58 17.62 7.39
CA ARG A 86 16.60 16.58 7.17
C ARG A 86 16.42 15.44 8.17
N ASP A 87 16.33 15.73 9.46
CA ASP A 87 16.23 14.70 10.50
C ASP A 87 14.95 13.86 10.33
N ARG A 88 13.84 14.49 9.92
CA ARG A 88 12.59 13.77 9.59
C ARG A 88 12.76 12.86 8.38
N LEU A 89 13.42 13.34 7.32
CA LEU A 89 13.66 12.57 6.10
C LEU A 89 14.62 11.39 6.37
N GLU A 90 15.66 11.60 7.17
CA GLU A 90 16.59 10.53 7.58
C GLU A 90 15.88 9.45 8.39
N ALA A 91 15.01 9.83 9.34
CA ALA A 91 14.20 8.88 10.10
C ALA A 91 13.24 8.09 9.20
N ALA A 92 12.59 8.76 8.24
CA ALA A 92 11.70 8.10 7.28
C ALA A 92 12.46 7.13 6.35
N LEU A 93 13.64 7.52 5.87
CA LEU A 93 14.50 6.69 5.03
C LEU A 93 14.98 5.44 5.77
N SER A 94 15.39 5.60 7.03
CA SER A 94 15.79 4.49 7.90
C SER A 94 14.64 3.48 8.07
N SER A 95 13.46 3.96 8.44
CA SER A 95 12.26 3.13 8.59
C SER A 95 11.86 2.42 7.28
N ALA A 96 11.95 3.10 6.14
CA ALA A 96 11.65 2.53 4.84
C ALA A 96 12.65 1.43 4.44
N THR A 97 13.93 1.64 4.76
CA THR A 97 15.01 0.66 4.50
C THR A 97 14.80 -0.60 5.33
N ASP A 98 14.44 -0.46 6.60
CA ASP A 98 14.14 -1.58 7.49
C ASP A 98 12.89 -2.34 7.04
N ALA A 99 11.83 -1.62 6.63
CA ALA A 99 10.62 -2.23 6.09
C ALA A 99 10.90 -3.02 4.81
N ARG A 100 11.70 -2.46 3.91
CA ARG A 100 12.15 -3.16 2.70
C ARG A 100 12.94 -4.42 3.06
N GLY A 101 13.87 -4.33 4.02
CA GLY A 101 14.64 -5.49 4.47
C GLY A 101 13.80 -6.59 5.12
N ARG A 102 12.66 -6.25 5.74
CA ARG A 102 11.66 -7.25 6.20
C ARG A 102 10.95 -7.90 5.02
N LEU A 103 10.38 -7.10 4.12
CA LEU A 103 9.65 -7.60 2.94
C LEU A 103 10.53 -8.47 2.03
N GLU A 104 11.80 -8.12 1.84
CA GLU A 104 12.74 -8.93 1.06
C GLU A 104 12.99 -10.30 1.71
N ARG A 105 13.03 -10.38 3.04
CA ARG A 105 13.16 -11.66 3.76
C ARG A 105 11.88 -12.48 3.66
N ASP A 106 10.73 -11.85 3.87
CA ASP A 106 9.44 -12.53 3.79
C ASP A 106 9.19 -13.07 2.37
N LEU A 107 9.55 -12.31 1.33
CA LEU A 107 9.44 -12.76 -0.07
C LEU A 107 10.40 -13.91 -0.39
N ARG A 108 11.61 -13.92 0.17
CA ARG A 108 12.55 -15.05 0.01
C ARG A 108 11.99 -16.29 0.68
N GLN A 109 11.56 -16.17 1.94
CA GLN A 109 10.96 -17.26 2.68
C GLN A 109 9.73 -17.84 1.96
N ALA A 110 8.80 -16.99 1.50
CA ALA A 110 7.62 -17.44 0.78
C ALA A 110 7.96 -18.14 -0.55
N ARG A 111 9.03 -17.74 -1.22
CA ARG A 111 9.51 -18.41 -2.44
C ARG A 111 10.11 -19.77 -2.11
N ASP A 112 10.94 -19.86 -1.09
CA ASP A 112 11.56 -21.11 -0.65
C ASP A 112 10.47 -22.10 -0.21
N GLU A 113 9.49 -21.65 0.59
CA GLU A 113 8.32 -22.45 0.97
C GLU A 113 7.52 -22.92 -0.24
N ALA A 114 7.29 -22.07 -1.25
CA ALA A 114 6.58 -22.45 -2.46
C ALA A 114 7.34 -23.50 -3.29
N VAL A 115 8.67 -23.38 -3.38
CA VAL A 115 9.53 -24.38 -4.04
C VAL A 115 9.44 -25.71 -3.30
N GLU A 116 9.64 -25.72 -1.98
CA GLU A 116 9.54 -26.92 -1.15
C GLU A 116 8.15 -27.59 -1.27
N HIS A 117 7.08 -26.80 -1.25
CA HIS A 117 5.72 -27.30 -1.48
C HIS A 117 5.57 -27.93 -2.86
N SER A 118 6.07 -27.28 -3.92
CA SER A 118 6.00 -27.80 -5.29
C SER A 118 6.81 -29.09 -5.46
N GLU A 119 7.98 -29.18 -4.83
CA GLU A 119 8.81 -30.38 -4.85
C GLU A 119 8.17 -31.54 -4.08
N ALA A 120 7.57 -31.26 -2.92
CA ALA A 120 6.84 -32.25 -2.15
C ALA A 120 5.62 -32.78 -2.92
N GLU A 121 4.87 -31.88 -3.58
CA GLU A 121 3.75 -32.27 -4.44
C GLU A 121 4.21 -33.10 -5.63
N ALA A 122 5.29 -32.72 -6.31
CA ALA A 122 5.85 -33.48 -7.42
C ALA A 122 6.31 -34.88 -7.00
N LYS A 123 6.96 -35.01 -5.83
CA LYS A 123 7.35 -36.30 -5.25
C LYS A 123 6.12 -37.17 -4.95
N ALA A 124 5.11 -36.60 -4.29
CA ALA A 124 3.87 -37.31 -3.97
C ALA A 124 3.11 -37.75 -5.22
N GLN A 125 3.10 -36.93 -6.29
CA GLN A 125 2.51 -37.30 -7.57
C GLN A 125 3.30 -38.43 -8.23
N ALA A 126 4.63 -38.38 -8.23
CA ALA A 126 5.48 -39.43 -8.78
C ALA A 126 5.26 -40.79 -8.06
N GLU A 127 5.15 -40.79 -6.72
CA GLU A 127 4.84 -42.00 -5.94
C GLU A 127 3.46 -42.58 -6.27
N ARG A 128 2.45 -41.72 -6.45
CA ARG A 128 1.10 -42.14 -6.88
C ARG A 128 1.11 -42.76 -8.26
N VAL A 129 1.81 -42.14 -9.22
CA VAL A 129 1.97 -42.67 -10.58
C VAL A 129 2.65 -44.03 -10.55
N ALA A 130 3.78 -44.16 -9.84
CA ALA A 130 4.49 -45.44 -9.69
C ALA A 130 3.59 -46.54 -9.09
N THR A 131 2.77 -46.19 -8.09
CA THR A 131 1.81 -47.13 -7.48
C THR A 131 0.73 -47.57 -8.47
N LEU A 132 0.20 -46.64 -9.28
CA LEU A 132 -0.79 -46.95 -10.31
C LEU A 132 -0.20 -47.80 -11.42
N GLU A 133 1.01 -47.49 -11.87
CA GLU A 133 1.73 -48.29 -12.87
C GLU A 133 1.95 -49.72 -12.40
N ALA A 134 2.37 -49.92 -11.14
CA ALA A 134 2.52 -51.25 -10.55
C ALA A 134 1.19 -52.02 -10.53
N ARG A 135 0.09 -51.37 -10.11
CA ARG A 135 -1.24 -51.98 -10.11
C ARG A 135 -1.73 -52.32 -11.53
N CYS A 136 -1.48 -51.45 -12.51
CA CYS A 136 -1.81 -51.71 -13.91
C CYS A 136 -1.05 -52.94 -14.43
N ALA A 137 0.25 -53.04 -14.13
CA ALA A 137 1.07 -54.21 -14.52
C ALA A 137 0.56 -55.51 -13.85
N ASP A 138 0.18 -55.44 -12.57
CA ASP A 138 -0.38 -56.61 -11.87
C ASP A 138 -1.74 -57.03 -12.42
N LEU A 139 -2.60 -56.07 -12.77
CA LEU A 139 -3.89 -56.34 -13.40
C LEU A 139 -3.72 -56.92 -14.81
N GLN A 140 -2.76 -56.41 -15.58
CA GLN A 140 -2.42 -56.96 -16.90
C GLN A 140 -1.97 -58.42 -16.79
N ARG A 141 -1.04 -58.74 -15.87
CA ARG A 141 -0.62 -60.12 -15.61
C ARG A 141 -1.79 -61.02 -15.22
N LYS A 142 -2.65 -60.58 -14.30
CA LYS A 142 -3.85 -61.36 -13.91
C LYS A 142 -4.79 -61.60 -15.08
N LEU A 143 -4.92 -60.62 -15.98
CA LEU A 143 -5.77 -60.73 -17.16
C LEU A 143 -5.16 -61.73 -18.17
N GLU A 144 -3.85 -61.66 -18.40
CA GLU A 144 -3.11 -62.63 -19.23
C GLU A 144 -3.19 -64.06 -18.65
N ASP A 145 -3.01 -64.21 -17.33
CA ASP A 145 -3.13 -65.49 -16.63
C ASP A 145 -4.55 -66.05 -16.76
N ALA A 146 -5.59 -65.23 -16.55
CA ALA A 146 -6.99 -65.65 -16.71
C ALA A 146 -7.32 -66.03 -18.17
N GLN A 147 -6.81 -65.28 -19.15
CA GLN A 147 -6.95 -65.62 -20.56
C GLN A 147 -6.25 -66.94 -20.92
N MET A 148 -5.08 -67.22 -20.34
CA MET A 148 -4.38 -68.51 -20.50
C MET A 148 -5.11 -69.66 -19.78
N GLN A 149 -5.86 -69.36 -18.72
CA GLN A 149 -6.67 -70.32 -17.98
C GLN A 149 -8.01 -70.63 -18.68
N GLU A 150 -8.50 -69.76 -19.57
CA GLU A 150 -9.61 -70.04 -20.49
C GLU A 150 -9.20 -70.96 -21.65
N LEU A 151 -8.79 -72.19 -21.32
CA LEU A 151 -8.85 -73.38 -22.18
C LEU A 151 -9.18 -74.57 -21.27
N PRO A 152 -10.47 -74.87 -21.07
CA PRO A 152 -11.16 -75.79 -21.98
C PRO A 152 -12.63 -75.39 -22.19
N PHE A 153 -12.91 -74.52 -23.17
CA PHE A 153 -14.27 -74.43 -23.72
C PHE A 153 -14.30 -74.01 -25.20
N ALA A 154 -13.47 -74.65 -26.01
CA ALA A 154 -13.81 -74.83 -27.42
C ALA A 154 -14.79 -76.02 -27.53
N GLY A 155 -16.02 -75.84 -27.07
CA GLY A 155 -16.98 -76.96 -27.01
C GLY A 155 -18.32 -76.73 -26.32
N ALA A 156 -18.97 -75.56 -26.46
CA ALA A 156 -20.44 -75.52 -26.52
C ALA A 156 -20.90 -74.24 -27.21
N GLY A 157 -20.81 -74.25 -28.54
CA GLY A 157 -21.89 -73.65 -29.31
C GLY A 157 -23.06 -74.64 -29.31
N SER A 158 -24.26 -74.14 -29.04
CA SER A 158 -25.56 -74.81 -29.19
C SER A 158 -25.99 -75.80 -28.09
N SER A 159 -26.93 -75.37 -27.23
CA SER A 159 -28.05 -76.23 -26.78
C SER A 159 -29.18 -75.52 -26.00
N VAL A 160 -29.22 -74.19 -25.85
CA VAL A 160 -30.41 -73.53 -25.24
C VAL A 160 -31.64 -73.60 -26.17
N ALA A 161 -31.44 -73.80 -27.47
CA ALA A 161 -32.50 -73.93 -28.47
C ALA A 161 -33.05 -75.36 -28.63
N ASP A 162 -32.38 -76.38 -28.06
CA ASP A 162 -32.73 -77.80 -28.21
C ASP A 162 -33.36 -78.40 -26.94
N ASP A 163 -33.67 -77.58 -25.92
CA ASP A 163 -34.29 -78.08 -24.69
C ASP A 163 -35.81 -78.34 -24.93
N PRO A 164 -36.24 -79.61 -25.03
CA PRO A 164 -37.63 -79.96 -25.38
C PRO A 164 -38.64 -79.52 -24.31
N ASP A 165 -38.17 -79.13 -23.12
CA ASP A 165 -38.99 -78.67 -22.00
C ASP A 165 -39.18 -77.13 -21.97
N LEU A 166 -38.46 -76.38 -22.81
CA LEU A 166 -38.55 -74.91 -22.86
C LEU A 166 -39.90 -74.42 -23.41
N LEU A 167 -40.41 -75.09 -24.47
CA LEU A 167 -41.70 -74.80 -25.09
C LEU A 167 -42.87 -75.05 -24.12
N PRO A 168 -42.96 -76.23 -23.47
CA PRO A 168 -43.95 -76.47 -22.42
C PRO A 168 -43.84 -75.55 -21.20
N ALA A 169 -42.64 -75.06 -20.87
CA ALA A 169 -42.45 -74.10 -19.77
C ALA A 169 -42.92 -72.69 -20.16
N LEU A 170 -42.67 -72.26 -21.39
CA LEU A 170 -43.16 -70.99 -21.95
C LEU A 170 -44.69 -70.99 -22.08
N GLU A 171 -45.31 -72.08 -22.52
CA GLU A 171 -46.78 -72.20 -22.56
C GLU A 171 -47.40 -72.14 -21.16
N ARG A 172 -46.79 -72.81 -20.17
CA ARG A 172 -47.22 -72.70 -18.76
C ARG A 172 -47.07 -71.29 -18.21
N PHE A 173 -45.99 -70.60 -18.56
CA PHE A 173 -45.77 -69.22 -18.14
C PHE A 173 -46.76 -68.25 -18.79
N ALA A 174 -47.05 -68.44 -20.08
CA ALA A 174 -48.09 -67.69 -20.78
C ALA A 174 -49.46 -67.89 -20.15
N GLY A 175 -49.84 -69.13 -19.81
CA GLY A 175 -51.10 -69.41 -19.10
C GLY A 175 -51.16 -68.80 -17.69
N LEU A 176 -50.02 -68.73 -16.98
CA LEU A 176 -49.95 -68.03 -15.70
C LEU A 176 -50.16 -66.52 -15.86
N LEU A 177 -49.59 -65.91 -16.90
CA LEU A 177 -49.79 -64.49 -17.23
C LEU A 177 -51.25 -64.20 -17.62
N GLU A 178 -51.88 -65.06 -18.41
CA GLU A 178 -53.30 -64.96 -18.77
C GLU A 178 -54.18 -65.06 -17.51
N SER A 179 -53.90 -66.01 -16.61
CA SER A 179 -54.65 -66.12 -15.33
C SER A 179 -54.46 -64.90 -14.42
N CYS A 180 -53.30 -64.24 -14.49
CA CYS A 180 -53.01 -63.03 -13.74
C CYS A 180 -53.74 -61.83 -14.35
N ALA A 181 -53.82 -61.76 -15.67
CA ALA A 181 -54.61 -60.75 -16.38
C ALA A 181 -56.11 -60.91 -16.08
N ASP A 182 -56.66 -62.12 -16.17
CA ASP A 182 -58.06 -62.40 -15.83
C ASP A 182 -58.42 -62.02 -14.39
N LYS A 183 -57.50 -62.24 -13.43
CA LYS A 183 -57.69 -61.84 -12.03
C LYS A 183 -57.62 -60.33 -11.81
N LEU A 184 -56.87 -59.60 -12.63
CA LEU A 184 -56.81 -58.14 -12.59
C LEU A 184 -58.04 -57.52 -13.23
N GLU A 185 -58.51 -58.06 -14.37
CA GLU A 185 -59.70 -57.58 -15.08
C GLU A 185 -61.01 -57.99 -14.40
N GLY A 186 -61.08 -59.20 -13.82
CA GLY A 186 -62.22 -59.66 -13.02
C GLY A 186 -62.38 -58.91 -11.69
N ARG A 187 -61.32 -58.24 -11.21
CA ARG A 187 -61.34 -57.43 -9.98
C ARG A 187 -61.73 -55.97 -10.22
N THR A 188 -61.66 -55.48 -11.47
CA THR A 188 -62.10 -54.14 -11.88
C THR A 188 -63.53 -54.10 -12.40
N GLY A 189 -64.18 -55.25 -12.63
CA GLY A 189 -65.58 -55.35 -13.11
C GLY A 189 -66.66 -55.59 -12.05
N ASN A 190 -66.36 -55.49 -10.75
CA ASN A 190 -67.34 -55.67 -9.66
C ASN A 190 -67.31 -54.51 -8.64
N ALA A 191 -67.24 -53.28 -9.14
CA ALA A 191 -67.43 -52.03 -8.41
C ALA A 191 -68.50 -51.19 -9.12
#